data_AF-A0A7V2Y0R5-F1
#
_entry.id   AF-A0A7V2Y0R5-F1
#
_cell.length_a   1.000
_cell.length_b   1.000
_cell.length_c   1.000
_cell.angle_alpha   90.00
_cell.angle_beta   90.00
_cell.angle_gamma   90.00
#
_symmetry.space_group_name_H-M   'P 1'
#
loop_
_entity.id
_entity.type
_entity.pdbx_description
1 polymer ?
#
loop_
_entity_poly.entity_id
_entity_poly.type
_entity_poly.pdbx_seq_one_letter_code
_entity_poly.pdbx_strand_id
1 'polypeptide(L)'
;MKPGVSDAGKQETFAMTPSLSLGFADIGCAWLFILLSVPLVYRKIPMNRWYGFRLRKSFQSDECWFAINEYGGRQLILWSLPLAATGAIKMVLPMDGFEDFMAAILGTGPLIICTGAAIVRTLMFAAKL
;
A
#
# COMPACT_ATOMS: atom_id res chain seq x y z
N MET A 1 42.45 39.18 5.32
CA MET A 1 42.02 38.10 6.24
C MET A 1 40.51 38.18 6.39
N LYS A 2 39.82 37.10 5.96
CA LYS A 2 38.37 36.75 5.93
C LYS A 2 37.31 37.87 5.75
N PRO A 3 36.44 37.68 4.76
CA PRO A 3 35.13 37.14 5.11
C PRO A 3 34.79 35.89 4.27
N GLY A 4 34.38 34.83 4.96
CA GLY A 4 33.89 33.58 4.38
C GLY A 4 32.78 33.04 5.27
N VAL A 5 31.82 33.90 5.59
CA VAL A 5 30.58 33.57 6.31
C VAL A 5 29.45 33.95 5.38
N SER A 6 28.99 32.99 4.58
CA SER A 6 27.67 32.95 3.95
C SER A 6 27.73 31.90 2.86
N ASP A 7 27.39 30.66 3.20
CA ASP A 7 26.70 29.72 2.28
C ASP A 7 26.53 28.30 2.86
N ALA A 8 26.85 28.07 4.14
CA ALA A 8 26.49 26.84 4.84
C ALA A 8 24.97 26.73 5.17
N GLY A 9 24.14 27.69 4.74
CA GLY A 9 22.72 27.77 5.09
C GLY A 9 21.75 27.68 3.91
N LYS A 10 22.21 27.31 2.70
CA LYS A 10 21.37 27.30 1.47
C LYS A 10 21.43 25.99 0.68
N GLN A 11 21.61 24.87 1.38
CA GLN A 11 21.33 23.54 0.82
C GLN A 11 20.35 22.75 1.69
N GLU A 12 19.41 23.43 2.33
CA GLU A 12 18.10 22.82 2.65
C GLU A 12 17.27 22.77 1.36
N THR A 13 17.80 22.08 0.36
CA THR A 13 17.12 21.84 -0.92
C THR A 13 16.05 20.80 -0.66
N PHE A 14 14.84 21.20 -0.24
CA PHE A 14 13.53 20.52 -0.42
C PHE A 14 13.51 18.97 -0.44
N ALA A 15 14.44 18.32 0.24
CA ALA A 15 14.63 16.88 0.23
C ALA A 15 13.76 16.39 1.36
N MET A 16 12.59 15.86 1.01
CA MET A 16 11.75 15.20 1.99
C MET A 16 12.60 14.17 2.71
N THR A 17 12.58 14.22 4.04
CA THR A 17 13.27 13.22 4.85
C THR A 17 12.81 11.82 4.43
N PRO A 18 13.66 10.79 4.56
CA PRO A 18 13.27 9.42 4.22
C PRO A 18 11.97 8.99 4.90
N SER A 19 11.73 9.46 6.14
CA SER A 19 10.48 9.24 6.89
C SER A 19 9.24 9.79 6.18
N LEU A 20 9.30 11.02 5.66
CA LEU A 20 8.21 11.65 4.91
C LEU A 20 7.96 10.91 3.60
N SER A 21 9.02 10.60 2.85
CA SER A 21 8.90 9.90 1.56
C SER A 21 8.24 8.53 1.70
N LEU A 22 8.64 7.76 2.72
CA LEU A 22 8.04 6.46 3.04
C LEU A 22 6.60 6.58 3.54
N GLY A 23 6.30 7.61 4.34
CA GLY A 23 4.94 7.89 4.81
C GLY A 23 3.98 8.20 3.66
N PHE A 24 4.38 9.07 2.74
CA PHE A 24 3.60 9.38 1.53
C PHE A 24 3.41 8.16 0.63
N ALA A 25 4.42 7.29 0.49
CA ALA A 25 4.32 6.07 -0.29
C ALA A 25 3.26 5.11 0.28
N ASP A 26 3.28 4.84 1.59
CA ASP A 26 2.28 3.98 2.24
C ASP A 26 0.86 4.52 2.09
N ILE A 27 0.67 5.81 2.35
CA ILE A 27 -0.64 6.47 2.21
C ILE A 27 -1.11 6.43 0.75
N GLY A 28 -0.21 6.71 -0.20
CA GLY A 28 -0.50 6.64 -1.62
C GLY A 28 -0.93 5.24 -2.07
N CYS A 29 -0.20 4.20 -1.64
CA CYS A 29 -0.56 2.81 -1.91
C CYS A 29 -1.90 2.43 -1.28
N ALA A 30 -2.15 2.82 -0.03
CA ALA A 30 -3.42 2.56 0.65
C ALA A 30 -4.60 3.17 -0.12
N TRP A 31 -4.50 4.44 -0.52
CA TRP A 31 -5.53 5.10 -1.32
C TRP A 31 -5.71 4.44 -2.69
N LEU A 32 -4.62 4.11 -3.37
CA LEU A 32 -4.66 3.40 -4.65
C LEU A 32 -5.44 2.08 -4.52
N PHE A 33 -5.11 1.26 -3.52
CA PHE A 33 -5.79 -0.01 -3.30
C PHE A 33 -7.26 0.16 -2.94
N ILE A 34 -7.61 1.16 -2.12
CA ILE A 34 -9.01 1.46 -1.80
C ILE A 34 -9.77 1.82 -3.08
N LEU A 35 -9.27 2.77 -3.86
CA LEU A 35 -9.95 3.25 -5.06
C LEU A 35 -10.12 2.15 -6.13
N LEU A 36 -9.10 1.32 -6.33
CA LEU A 36 -9.19 0.17 -7.24
C LEU A 36 -10.11 -0.93 -6.70
N SER A 37 -10.33 -1.01 -5.39
CA SER A 37 -11.18 -2.04 -4.80
C SER A 37 -12.66 -1.68 -4.82
N VAL A 38 -13.00 -0.39 -4.75
CA VAL A 38 -14.39 0.10 -4.75
C VAL A 38 -15.27 -0.52 -5.85
N PRO A 39 -14.91 -0.48 -7.15
CA PRO A 39 -15.77 -1.05 -8.19
C PRO A 39 -15.89 -2.58 -8.10
N LEU A 40 -14.89 -3.28 -7.54
CA LEU A 40 -14.96 -4.72 -7.30
C LEU A 40 -15.94 -5.06 -6.18
N VAL A 41 -15.92 -4.30 -5.07
CA VAL A 41 -16.84 -4.50 -3.94
C VAL A 41 -18.30 -4.30 -4.34
N TYR A 42 -18.57 -3.33 -5.22
CA TYR A 42 -19.91 -3.11 -5.76
C TYR A 42 -20.29 -4.03 -6.93
N ARG A 43 -19.47 -5.06 -7.24
CA ARG A 43 -19.69 -6.01 -8.33
C ARG A 43 -19.97 -5.32 -9.69
N LYS A 44 -19.32 -4.17 -9.93
CA LYS A 44 -19.56 -3.35 -11.14
C LYS A 44 -18.73 -3.79 -12.35
N ILE A 45 -17.69 -4.59 -12.13
CA ILE A 45 -16.74 -4.96 -13.19
C ILE A 45 -17.07 -6.37 -13.68
N PRO A 46 -17.49 -6.54 -14.95
CA PRO A 46 -17.72 -7.86 -15.53
C PRO A 46 -16.41 -8.64 -15.72
N MET A 47 -16.54 -9.95 -15.94
CA MET A 47 -15.40 -10.84 -16.16
C MET A 47 -14.49 -10.33 -17.29
N ASN A 48 -13.21 -10.11 -16.97
CA ASN A 48 -12.25 -9.56 -17.92
C ASN A 48 -10.81 -10.02 -17.61
N ARG A 49 -9.89 -9.79 -18.55
CA ARG A 49 -8.50 -10.28 -18.46
C ARG A 49 -7.51 -9.29 -17.85
N TRP A 50 -7.93 -8.08 -17.50
CA TRP A 50 -7.03 -6.97 -17.15
C TRP A 50 -7.18 -6.48 -15.72
N TYR A 51 -8.35 -6.63 -15.12
CA TYR A 51 -8.72 -6.00 -13.86
C TYR A 51 -9.31 -6.99 -12.86
N GLY A 52 -9.02 -6.77 -11.58
CA GLY A 52 -9.48 -7.63 -10.49
C GLY A 52 -8.58 -8.83 -10.20
N PHE A 53 -9.06 -9.71 -9.32
CA PHE A 53 -8.42 -10.96 -8.91
C PHE A 53 -8.64 -12.04 -9.97
N ARG A 54 -7.63 -12.21 -10.83
CA ARG A 54 -7.64 -13.09 -12.02
C ARG A 54 -7.14 -14.49 -11.68
N LEU A 55 -7.77 -15.12 -10.70
CA LEU A 55 -7.48 -16.50 -10.33
C LEU A 55 -8.15 -17.44 -11.33
N ARG A 56 -7.60 -18.65 -11.52
CA ARG A 56 -8.22 -19.67 -12.38
C ARG A 56 -9.69 -19.94 -11.99
N LYS A 57 -9.98 -19.89 -10.68
CA LYS A 57 -11.34 -20.02 -10.13
C LYS A 57 -12.26 -18.86 -10.55
N SER A 58 -11.76 -17.62 -10.60
CA SER A 58 -12.53 -16.44 -11.00
C SER A 58 -13.11 -16.53 -12.41
N PHE A 59 -12.49 -17.31 -13.31
CA PHE A 59 -12.95 -17.48 -14.69
C PHE A 59 -13.85 -18.69 -14.92
N GLN A 60 -14.26 -19.41 -13.86
CA GLN A 60 -15.14 -20.59 -14.00
C GLN A 60 -16.60 -20.20 -14.24
N SER A 61 -17.06 -19.08 -13.67
CA SER A 61 -18.40 -18.55 -13.87
C SER A 61 -18.45 -17.08 -13.43
N ASP A 62 -19.50 -16.34 -13.82
CA ASP A 62 -19.72 -14.96 -13.38
C ASP A 62 -19.94 -14.88 -11.86
N GLU A 63 -20.59 -15.88 -11.26
CA GLU A 63 -20.77 -15.96 -9.82
C GLU A 63 -19.42 -16.06 -9.10
N CYS A 64 -18.51 -16.93 -9.60
CA CYS A 64 -17.15 -17.05 -9.07
C CYS A 64 -16.36 -15.76 -9.25
N TRP A 65 -16.46 -15.14 -10.44
CA TRP A 65 -15.80 -13.88 -10.74
C TRP A 65 -16.15 -12.81 -9.71
N PHE A 66 -17.44 -12.55 -9.54
CA PHE A 66 -17.89 -11.49 -8.67
C PHE A 66 -17.70 -11.84 -7.19
N ALA A 67 -17.88 -13.11 -6.77
CA ALA A 67 -17.64 -13.51 -5.38
C ALA A 67 -16.18 -13.29 -4.96
N ILE A 68 -15.22 -13.74 -5.78
CA ILE A 68 -13.78 -13.59 -5.48
C ILE A 68 -13.37 -12.12 -5.53
N ASN A 69 -13.81 -11.38 -6.54
CA ASN A 69 -13.45 -9.97 -6.68
C ASN A 69 -14.05 -9.08 -5.60
N GLU A 70 -15.31 -9.30 -5.23
CA GLU A 70 -15.93 -8.57 -4.12
C GLU A 70 -15.18 -8.85 -2.82
N TYR A 71 -14.93 -10.13 -2.50
CA TYR A 71 -14.21 -10.50 -1.29
C TYR A 71 -12.79 -9.92 -1.27
N GLY A 72 -12.04 -10.08 -2.36
CA GLY A 72 -10.67 -9.57 -2.46
C GLY A 72 -10.60 -8.05 -2.40
N GLY A 73 -11.54 -7.35 -3.04
CA GLY A 73 -11.67 -5.90 -2.91
C GLY A 73 -11.92 -5.46 -1.46
N ARG A 74 -12.82 -6.16 -0.73
CA ARG A 74 -13.05 -5.90 0.71
C ARG A 74 -11.79 -6.12 1.54
N GLN A 75 -11.01 -7.16 1.25
CA GLN A 75 -9.75 -7.43 1.96
C GLN A 75 -8.71 -6.33 1.67
N LEU A 76 -8.54 -5.92 0.42
CA LEU A 76 -7.62 -4.82 0.08
C LEU A 76 -8.00 -3.52 0.78
N ILE A 77 -9.29 -3.16 0.83
CA ILE A 77 -9.75 -1.99 1.60
C ILE A 77 -9.41 -2.14 3.08
N LEU A 78 -9.79 -3.26 3.70
CA LEU A 78 -9.60 -3.50 5.13
C LEU A 78 -8.13 -3.42 5.54
N TRP A 79 -7.22 -4.03 4.77
CA TRP A 79 -5.79 -4.03 5.04
C TRP A 79 -5.08 -2.74 4.60
N SER A 80 -5.72 -1.90 3.78
CA SER A 80 -5.21 -0.56 3.48
C SER A 80 -5.37 0.42 4.64
N LEU A 81 -6.32 0.17 5.55
CA LEU A 81 -6.52 1.02 6.75
C LEU A 81 -5.30 1.02 7.68
N PRO A 82 -4.78 -0.13 8.16
CA PRO A 82 -3.56 -0.14 8.96
C PRO A 82 -2.34 0.36 8.18
N LEU A 83 -2.26 0.12 6.86
CA LEU A 83 -1.19 0.66 6.02
C LEU A 83 -1.21 2.20 5.97
N ALA A 84 -2.38 2.83 5.81
CA ALA A 84 -2.51 4.28 5.87
C ALA A 84 -2.11 4.81 7.27
N ALA A 85 -2.48 4.10 8.33
CA ALA A 85 -2.09 4.45 9.69
C ALA A 85 -0.58 4.37 9.89
N THR A 86 0.10 3.33 9.39
CA THR A 86 1.58 3.26 9.46
C THR A 86 2.25 4.38 8.67
N GLY A 87 1.70 4.73 7.51
CA GLY A 87 2.16 5.88 6.74
C GLY A 87 2.06 7.19 7.53
N ALA A 88 0.92 7.44 8.18
CA ALA A 88 0.74 8.62 9.03
C ALA A 88 1.69 8.64 10.24
N ILE A 89 1.92 7.49 10.88
CA ILE A 89 2.86 7.35 12.00
C ILE A 89 4.29 7.69 11.56
N LYS A 90 4.73 7.20 10.39
CA LYS A 90 6.07 7.47 9.84
C LYS A 90 6.33 8.95 9.58
N MET A 91 5.30 9.73 9.28
CA MET A 91 5.44 11.18 9.06
C MET A 91 5.72 11.95 10.36
N VAL A 92 5.33 11.40 11.52
CA VAL A 92 5.51 12.04 12.83
C VAL A 92 6.73 11.47 13.56
N LEU A 93 7.10 10.22 13.30
CA LEU A 93 8.23 9.57 13.95
C LEU A 93 9.56 9.94 13.25
N PRO A 94 10.55 10.49 13.99
CA PRO A 94 11.88 10.68 13.44
C PRO A 94 12.56 9.31 13.24
N MET A 95 13.04 9.05 12.02
CA MET A 95 13.65 7.77 11.62
C MET A 95 15.19 7.85 11.51
N ASP A 96 15.77 8.97 11.92
CA ASP A 96 17.20 9.32 11.84
C ASP A 96 18.09 8.53 12.81
N GLY A 97 17.51 7.80 13.78
CA GLY A 97 18.23 6.95 14.74
C GLY A 97 18.20 5.45 14.45
N PHE A 98 17.59 5.00 13.35
CA PHE A 98 17.54 3.57 13.02
C PHE A 98 18.64 3.19 12.03
N GLU A 99 19.26 2.03 12.25
CA GLU A 99 20.12 1.38 11.25
C GLU A 99 19.37 1.21 9.92
N ASP A 100 20.06 1.38 8.79
CA ASP A 100 19.46 1.37 7.43
C ASP A 100 18.56 0.16 7.18
N PHE A 101 18.97 -1.01 7.66
CA PHE A 101 18.19 -2.24 7.53
C PHE A 101 16.87 -2.20 8.33
N MET A 102 16.89 -1.62 9.53
CA MET A 102 15.68 -1.47 10.36
C MET A 102 14.75 -0.40 9.78
N ALA A 103 15.31 0.70 9.28
CA ALA A 103 14.55 1.70 8.56
C ALA A 103 13.86 1.11 7.31
N ALA A 104 14.53 0.22 6.58
CA ALA A 104 13.94 -0.48 5.44
C ALA A 104 12.80 -1.42 5.84
N ILE A 105 12.96 -2.20 6.92
CA ILE A 105 11.91 -3.09 7.45
C ILE A 105 10.70 -2.29 7.92
N LEU A 106 10.91 -1.25 8.74
CA LEU A 106 9.82 -0.40 9.23
C LEU A 106 9.16 0.37 8.07
N GLY A 107 9.95 0.78 7.08
CA GLY A 107 9.52 1.49 5.88
C GLY A 107 8.66 0.65 4.94
N THR A 108 9.07 -0.58 4.62
CA THR A 108 8.43 -1.40 3.57
C THR A 108 7.63 -2.59 4.11
N GLY A 109 7.94 -3.02 5.34
CA GLY A 109 7.31 -4.16 5.99
C GLY A 109 5.79 -4.05 6.10
N PRO A 110 5.22 -2.92 6.56
CA PRO A 110 3.76 -2.75 6.64
C PRO A 110 3.05 -2.95 5.29
N LEU A 111 3.60 -2.41 4.20
CA LEU A 111 3.05 -2.57 2.85
C LEU A 111 3.01 -4.05 2.43
N ILE A 112 4.12 -4.77 2.64
CA ILE A 112 4.24 -6.19 2.29
C ILE A 112 3.28 -7.03 3.14
N ILE A 113 3.26 -6.80 4.46
CA ILE A 113 2.43 -7.58 5.40
C ILE A 113 0.94 -7.36 5.13
N CYS A 114 0.51 -6.10 5.01
CA CYS A 114 -0.91 -5.78 4.80
C CYS A 114 -1.41 -6.28 3.44
N THR A 115 -0.65 -6.02 2.38
CA THR A 115 -1.02 -6.47 1.02
C THR A 115 -0.96 -7.99 0.91
N GLY A 116 0.08 -8.60 1.48
CA GLY A 116 0.23 -10.05 1.54
C GLY A 116 -0.92 -10.72 2.29
N ALA A 117 -1.32 -10.19 3.45
CA ALA A 117 -2.45 -10.69 4.20
C ALA A 117 -3.76 -10.61 3.39
N ALA A 118 -4.02 -9.50 2.70
CA ALA A 118 -5.19 -9.37 1.82
C ALA A 118 -5.19 -10.39 0.67
N ILE A 119 -4.04 -10.59 0.01
CA ILE A 119 -3.88 -11.57 -1.07
C ILE A 119 -4.09 -12.99 -0.53
N VAL A 120 -3.42 -13.38 0.54
CA VAL A 120 -3.52 -14.71 1.13
C VAL A 120 -4.96 -15.01 1.55
N ARG A 121 -5.64 -14.06 2.20
CA ARG A 121 -7.08 -14.19 2.54
C ARG A 121 -7.92 -14.42 1.30
N THR A 122 -7.67 -13.69 0.22
CA THR A 122 -8.39 -13.82 -1.05
C THR A 122 -8.14 -15.18 -1.72
N LEU A 123 -6.89 -15.66 -1.73
CA LEU A 123 -6.54 -16.97 -2.25
C LEU A 123 -7.21 -18.10 -1.44
N MET A 124 -7.19 -18.02 -0.11
CA MET A 124 -7.88 -18.98 0.75
C MET A 124 -9.39 -18.99 0.54
N PHE A 125 -10.00 -17.83 0.30
CA PHE A 125 -11.41 -17.73 -0.04
C PHE A 125 -11.71 -18.38 -1.40
N ALA A 126 -10.93 -18.04 -2.43
CA ALA A 126 -11.10 -18.61 -3.76
C ALA A 126 -10.90 -20.14 -3.81
N ALA A 127 -10.02 -20.68 -2.96
CA ALA A 127 -9.80 -22.13 -2.85
C ALA A 127 -10.98 -22.90 -2.22
N LYS A 128 -11.92 -22.20 -1.57
CA LYS A 128 -13.11 -22.79 -0.94
C LYS A 128 -14.36 -22.75 -1.82
N LEU A 129 -14.31 -22.02 -2.93
CA LEU A 129 -15.35 -21.99 -3.95
C LEU A 129 -15.17 -23.18 -4.90
#